data_AF-A0A1I1P637-F1
#
_entry.id   AF-A0A1I1P637-F1
#
_cell.length_a   1.000
_cell.length_b   1.000
_cell.length_c   1.000
_cell.angle_alpha   90.00
_cell.angle_beta   90.00
_cell.angle_gamma   90.00
#
_symmetry.space_group_name_H-M   'P 1'
#
loop_
_entity.id
_entity.type
_entity.pdbx_description
1 polymer ?
#
loop_
_entity_poly.entity_id
_entity_poly.type
_entity_poly.pdbx_seq_one_letter_code
_entity_poly.pdbx_strand_id
1 'polypeptide(L)'
;MDSKARGEHVNAKDLKKHKNDVFQMFQIVPEGERVEVTGEVADAVDRFLEEIVKEDIIFVNLGINSDMQTEVAALRETYVRV
;
A
#
# COMPACT_ATOMS: atom_id res chain seq x y z
N MET A 1 35.20 -13.72 12.42
CA MET A 1 34.57 -13.81 13.76
C MET A 1 33.82 -12.51 14.01
N ASP A 2 32.87 -12.12 13.15
CA ASP A 2 31.50 -12.65 12.98
C ASP A 2 30.48 -11.86 13.81
N SER A 3 30.29 -10.59 13.44
CA SER A 3 29.13 -9.81 13.91
C SER A 3 28.50 -8.97 12.80
N LYS A 4 28.68 -9.39 11.54
CA LYS A 4 27.93 -8.89 10.36
C LYS A 4 26.87 -9.90 9.87
N ALA A 5 26.57 -10.93 10.66
CA ALA A 5 25.71 -12.05 10.25
C ALA A 5 24.25 -11.93 10.72
N ARG A 6 23.82 -10.79 11.25
CA ARG A 6 22.44 -10.61 11.74
C ARG A 6 21.76 -9.41 11.10
N GLY A 7 21.66 -9.43 9.77
CA GLY A 7 20.78 -8.55 8.99
C GLY A 7 19.28 -8.82 9.19
N GLU A 8 18.91 -9.58 10.21
CA GLU A 8 17.57 -10.13 10.41
C GLU A 8 16.68 -9.19 11.24
N HIS A 9 17.26 -8.37 12.12
CA HIS A 9 16.48 -7.48 12.99
C HIS A 9 16.20 -6.09 12.38
N VAL A 10 16.95 -5.69 11.36
CA VAL A 10 16.82 -4.36 10.73
C VAL A 10 15.72 -4.35 9.67
N ASN A 11 15.43 -5.50 9.05
CA ASN A 11 14.47 -5.56 7.94
C ASN A 11 12.99 -5.49 8.37
N ALA A 12 12.58 -6.14 9.46
CA ALA A 12 11.16 -6.23 9.79
C ALA A 12 10.56 -4.88 10.24
N LYS A 13 11.34 -4.10 11.00
CA LYS A 13 10.89 -2.80 11.54
C LYS A 13 10.93 -1.71 10.47
N ASP A 14 11.94 -1.72 9.60
CA ASP A 14 12.04 -0.78 8.48
C ASP A 14 11.05 -1.12 7.35
N LEU A 15 10.78 -2.41 7.07
CA LEU A 15 9.74 -2.81 6.12
C LEU A 15 8.34 -2.40 6.59
N LYS A 16 8.06 -2.52 7.89
CA LYS A 16 6.79 -2.08 8.49
C LYS A 16 6.62 -0.56 8.43
N LYS A 17 7.72 0.18 8.58
CA LYS A 17 7.72 1.65 8.43
C LYS A 17 7.48 2.06 6.98
N HIS A 18 8.12 1.38 6.02
CA HIS A 18 7.94 1.66 4.60
C HIS A 18 6.52 1.37 4.09
N LYS A 19 5.87 0.29 4.57
CA LYS A 19 4.46 0.01 4.24
C LYS A 19 3.50 1.09 4.72
N ASN A 20 3.71 1.62 5.93
CA ASN A 20 2.91 2.73 6.46
C ASN A 20 3.13 4.02 5.65
N ASP A 21 4.38 4.29 5.23
CA ASP A 21 4.71 5.45 4.40
C ASP A 21 4.05 5.36 3.00
N VAL A 22 3.98 4.15 2.41
CA VAL A 22 3.25 3.91 1.15
C VAL A 22 1.76 4.18 1.32
N PHE A 23 1.15 3.75 2.42
CA PHE A 23 -0.25 4.05 2.72
C PHE A 23 -0.51 5.55 2.92
N GLN A 24 0.36 6.25 3.63
CA GLN A 24 0.28 7.70 3.79
C GLN A 24 0.43 8.42 2.45
N MET A 25 1.27 7.92 1.54
CA MET A 25 1.38 8.46 0.19
C MET A 25 0.13 8.20 -0.66
N PHE A 26 -0.53 7.04 -0.50
CA PHE A 26 -1.78 6.75 -1.20
C PHE A 26 -2.95 7.63 -0.76
N GLN A 27 -2.98 8.09 0.49
CA GLN A 27 -3.95 9.08 0.97
C GLN A 27 -3.79 10.48 0.34
N ILE A 28 -2.72 10.71 -0.43
CA ILE A 28 -2.49 11.99 -1.13
C ILE A 28 -3.27 12.04 -2.45
N VAL A 29 -3.80 10.92 -2.94
CA VAL A 29 -4.63 10.94 -4.15
C VAL A 29 -6.01 11.47 -3.80
N PRO A 30 -6.43 12.62 -4.35
CA PRO A 30 -7.74 13.20 -4.05
C PRO A 30 -8.86 12.26 -4.50
N GLU A 31 -9.91 12.16 -3.68
CA GLU A 31 -11.16 11.52 -4.09
C GLU A 31 -11.67 12.15 -5.40
N GLY A 32 -11.96 11.31 -6.41
CA GLY A 32 -12.56 11.73 -7.67
C GLY A 32 -11.60 11.99 -8.83
N GLU A 33 -10.29 11.85 -8.64
CA GLU A 33 -9.32 11.89 -9.74
C GLU A 33 -9.12 10.51 -10.37
N ARG A 34 -8.93 10.45 -11.70
CA ARG A 34 -8.54 9.22 -12.41
C ARG A 34 -7.09 9.36 -12.85
N VAL A 35 -6.27 8.42 -12.40
CA VAL A 35 -4.85 8.31 -12.73
C VAL A 35 -4.68 7.17 -13.71
N GLU A 36 -4.29 7.51 -14.93
CA GLU A 36 -3.93 6.54 -15.96
C GLU A 36 -2.55 5.94 -15.65
N VAL A 37 -2.50 4.61 -15.52
CA VAL A 37 -1.26 3.86 -15.25
C VAL A 37 -0.97 2.86 -16.36
N THR A 38 0.31 2.72 -16.73
CA THR A 38 0.75 1.81 -17.79
C THR A 38 1.97 1.00 -17.36
N GLY A 39 2.22 -0.12 -18.05
CA GLY A 39 3.42 -0.94 -17.86
C GLY A 39 3.65 -1.38 -16.42
N GLU A 40 4.90 -1.26 -15.97
CA GLU A 40 5.34 -1.70 -14.63
C GLU A 40 4.60 -0.99 -13.48
N VAL A 41 4.13 0.24 -13.69
CA VAL A 41 3.39 0.99 -12.69
C VAL A 41 2.00 0.39 -12.47
N ALA A 42 1.33 0.00 -13.55
CA ALA A 42 0.04 -0.69 -13.44
C ALA A 42 0.18 -2.05 -12.74
N ASP A 43 1.22 -2.82 -13.09
CA ASP A 43 1.50 -4.11 -12.43
C ASP A 43 1.81 -3.94 -10.93
N ALA A 44 2.52 -2.88 -10.55
CA ALA A 44 2.80 -2.57 -9.16
C ALA A 44 1.54 -2.20 -8.38
N VAL A 45 0.65 -1.41 -8.97
CA VAL A 45 -0.65 -1.04 -8.37
C VAL A 45 -1.52 -2.28 -8.18
N ASP A 46 -1.65 -3.12 -9.21
CA ASP A 46 -2.44 -4.36 -9.15
C ASP A 46 -1.92 -5.27 -8.02
N ARG A 47 -0.60 -5.50 -7.99
CA ARG A 47 0.04 -6.32 -6.95
C ARG A 47 -0.14 -5.74 -5.56
N PHE A 48 -0.07 -4.42 -5.42
CA PHE A 48 -0.30 -3.77 -4.13
C PHE A 48 -1.72 -4.04 -3.63
N LEU A 49 -2.73 -3.81 -4.47
CA LEU A 49 -4.14 -4.02 -4.11
C LEU A 49 -4.46 -5.50 -3.82
N GLU A 50 -3.78 -6.44 -4.47
CA GLU A 50 -3.91 -7.87 -4.17
C GLU A 50 -3.29 -8.29 -2.84
N GLU A 51 -2.15 -7.70 -2.47
CA GLU A 51 -1.50 -8.00 -1.20
C GLU A 51 -2.21 -7.30 -0.03
N ILE A 52 -2.76 -6.11 -0.26
CA ILE A 52 -3.35 -5.31 0.81
C ILE A 52 -4.61 -5.93 1.40
N VAL A 53 -5.41 -6.61 0.57
CA VAL A 53 -6.61 -7.32 1.02
C VAL A 53 -6.29 -8.54 1.90
N LYS A 54 -5.05 -9.01 1.89
CA LYS A 54 -4.59 -10.15 2.72
C LYS A 54 -4.06 -9.70 4.08
N GLU A 55 -3.84 -8.40 4.26
CA GLU A 55 -3.31 -7.82 5.50
C GLU A 55 -4.45 -7.49 6.48
N ASP A 56 -4.18 -7.65 7.77
CA ASP A 56 -5.10 -7.25 8.83
C ASP A 56 -4.87 -5.78 9.19
N ILE A 57 -5.55 -4.89 8.47
CA ILE A 57 -5.41 -3.44 8.61
C ILE A 57 -6.54 -2.88 9.46
N ILE A 58 -6.14 -2.23 10.56
CA ILE A 58 -7.04 -1.54 11.46
C ILE A 58 -7.24 -0.11 10.95
N PHE A 59 -8.21 0.09 10.04
CA PHE A 59 -8.51 1.39 9.41
C PHE A 59 -8.84 2.51 10.40
N VAL A 60 -9.44 2.18 11.55
CA VAL A 60 -9.72 3.15 12.62
C VAL A 60 -8.43 3.81 13.16
N ASN A 61 -7.30 3.10 13.15
CA ASN A 61 -6.00 3.67 13.55
C ASN A 61 -5.43 4.62 12.49
N LEU A 62 -5.95 4.57 11.27
CA LEU A 62 -5.58 5.42 10.15
C LEU A 62 -6.58 6.57 9.92
N GLY A 63 -7.60 6.69 10.77
CA GLY A 63 -8.66 7.70 10.63
C GLY A 63 -9.61 7.45 9.46
N ILE A 64 -9.60 6.24 8.89
CA ILE A 64 -10.48 5.84 7.79
C ILE A 64 -11.74 5.18 8.38
N ASN A 65 -12.92 5.67 7.97
CA ASN A 65 -14.23 5.21 8.46
C ASN A 65 -14.90 4.19 7.53
N SER A 66 -14.15 3.59 6.61
CA SER A 66 -14.62 2.60 5.64
C SER A 66 -13.99 1.23 5.90
N ASP A 67 -14.48 0.19 5.23
CA ASP A 67 -13.87 -1.13 5.22
C ASP A 67 -12.82 -1.30 4.10
N MET A 68 -12.02 -2.37 4.20
CA MET A 68 -10.99 -2.73 3.22
C MET A 68 -11.53 -2.79 1.79
N GLN A 69 -12.73 -3.36 1.60
CA GLN A 69 -13.27 -3.58 0.26
C GLN A 69 -13.67 -2.25 -0.39
N THR A 70 -14.23 -1.34 0.40
CA THR A 70 -14.64 0.00 -0.03
C THR A 70 -13.43 0.81 -0.47
N GLU A 71 -12.36 0.82 0.34
CA GLU A 71 -11.14 1.56 0.02
C GLU A 71 -10.41 0.96 -1.19
N VAL A 72 -10.31 -0.37 -1.27
CA VAL A 72 -9.70 -1.04 -2.43
C VAL A 72 -10.52 -0.82 -3.70
N ALA A 73 -11.85 -0.80 -3.62
CA ALA A 73 -12.71 -0.48 -4.75
C ALA A 73 -12.50 0.96 -5.23
N ALA A 74 -12.45 1.93 -4.32
CA ALA A 74 -12.16 3.32 -4.65
C ALA A 74 -10.79 3.48 -5.34
N LEU A 75 -9.76 2.81 -4.82
CA LEU A 75 -8.43 2.83 -5.43
C LEU A 75 -8.41 2.22 -6.83
N ARG A 76 -9.20 1.17 -7.10
CA ARG A 76 -9.32 0.58 -8.44
C ARG A 76 -10.05 1.50 -9.43
N GLU A 77 -10.98 2.31 -8.95
CA GLU A 77 -11.66 3.30 -9.80
C GLU A 77 -10.77 4.51 -10.10
N THR A 78 -9.88 4.85 -9.18
CA THR A 78 -8.90 5.92 -9.34
C THR A 78 -7.76 5.52 -10.27
N TYR A 79 -7.14 4.35 -10.09
CA TYR A 79 -6.00 3.92 -10.91
C TYR A 79 -6.46 3.06 -12.09
N VAL A 80 -6.65 3.70 -13.23
CA VAL A 80 -7.14 3.04 -14.44
C VAL A 80 -5.97 2.62 -15.31
N ARG A 81 -5.88 1.32 -15.58
CA ARG A 81 -4.91 0.78 -16.52
C ARG A 81 -5.30 1.14 -17.96
N VAL A 82 -4.36 1.73 -18.70
CA VAL A 82 -4.47 2.11 -20.13
C VAL A 82 -3.47 1.39 -21.01
#